data_AF-A0A7J4XXV3-F1
#
_entry.id   AF-A0A7J4XXV3-F1
#
_cell.length_a   1.000
_cell.length_b   1.000
_cell.length_c   1.000
_cell.angle_alpha   90.00
_cell.angle_beta   90.00
_cell.angle_gamma   90.00
#
_symmetry.space_group_name_H-M   'P 1'
#
loop_
_entity.id
_entity.type
_entity.pdbx_description
1 polymer ?
#
loop_
_entity_poly.entity_id
_entity_poly.type
_entity_poly.pdbx_seq_one_letter_code
_entity_poly.pdbx_strand_id
1 'polypeptide(L)'
;MKLYHYTSIETLALILKNKTIKFNRLDAVDDLEEAGYTSNGAQLGKYMFVSCWTKSTEENIALWSMYAEKGKGIRIELDEDMFYEYKAEDTQYVKVVKQMENPLMPLSEIIRDDYIFFTPLKSSYNFFQRDVVYVDYPNEKVKDALIWHNDGCNIDFSLVGKYKRTHWKFQEETRFSLVAIPCNKCKSADISSKIIYNIENNIELPFKEYYLKLKQKVLDNIIVRLGCSCTEADYIIIETLLNKYTNNGKVEKSKLAGTIKMK
;
A
#
# COMPACT_ATOMS: atom_id res chain seq x y z
N MET A 1 -9.16 -1.08 14.70
CA MET A 1 -8.82 0.36 14.63
C MET A 1 -9.35 0.92 13.30
N LYS A 2 -9.50 2.24 13.19
CA LYS A 2 -9.85 2.90 11.92
C LYS A 2 -8.61 3.49 11.26
N LEU A 3 -8.59 3.49 9.93
CA LEU A 3 -7.56 4.13 9.10
C LEU A 3 -8.20 5.12 8.14
N TYR A 4 -7.44 6.15 7.79
CA TYR A 4 -7.90 7.24 6.97
C TYR A 4 -7.07 7.42 5.70
N HIS A 5 -7.72 7.63 4.57
CA HIS A 5 -7.07 7.80 3.27
C HIS A 5 -7.62 9.03 2.55
N TYR A 6 -6.74 9.98 2.27
CA TYR A 6 -7.06 11.18 1.51
C TYR A 6 -6.90 10.88 0.02
N THR A 7 -7.93 11.17 -0.76
CA THR A 7 -7.95 10.81 -2.18
C THR A 7 -8.99 11.62 -2.95
N SER A 8 -9.11 11.38 -4.26
CA SER A 8 -10.10 12.03 -5.12
C SER A 8 -11.44 11.28 -5.16
N ILE A 9 -12.47 11.94 -5.70
CA ILE A 9 -13.81 11.33 -5.89
C ILE A 9 -13.77 10.25 -6.97
N GLU A 10 -12.96 10.43 -8.00
CA GLU A 10 -12.71 9.45 -9.06
C GLU A 10 -12.09 8.18 -8.48
N THR A 11 -11.13 8.34 -7.57
CA THR A 11 -10.50 7.20 -6.90
C THR A 11 -11.49 6.47 -6.01
N LEU A 12 -12.36 7.18 -5.28
CA LEU A 12 -13.47 6.55 -4.54
C LEU A 12 -14.34 5.69 -5.46
N ALA A 13 -14.71 6.21 -6.64
CA ALA A 13 -15.53 5.48 -7.59
C ALA A 13 -14.85 4.18 -8.05
N LEU A 14 -13.54 4.22 -8.31
CA LEU A 14 -12.75 3.03 -8.66
C LEU A 14 -12.66 2.03 -7.50
N ILE A 15 -12.41 2.50 -6.27
CA ILE A 15 -12.36 1.66 -5.07
C ILE A 15 -13.70 0.94 -4.87
N LEU A 16 -14.81 1.66 -4.92
CA LEU A 16 -16.15 1.08 -4.70
C LEU A 16 -16.55 0.11 -5.82
N LYS A 17 -16.29 0.48 -7.09
CA LYS A 17 -16.61 -0.35 -8.25
C LYS A 17 -15.82 -1.65 -8.27
N ASN A 18 -14.51 -1.57 -8.06
CA ASN A 18 -13.61 -2.72 -8.18
C ASN A 18 -13.44 -3.47 -6.86
N LYS A 19 -13.82 -2.85 -5.74
CA LYS A 19 -13.61 -3.35 -4.38
C LYS A 19 -12.13 -3.60 -4.11
N THR A 20 -11.27 -2.68 -4.55
CA THR A 20 -9.82 -2.82 -4.44
C THR A 20 -9.17 -1.55 -3.91
N ILE A 21 -8.02 -1.72 -3.25
CA ILE A 21 -7.11 -0.62 -2.89
C ILE A 21 -5.83 -0.77 -3.70
N LYS A 22 -5.37 0.37 -4.22
CA LYS A 22 -4.13 0.47 -4.98
C LYS A 22 -2.92 0.47 -4.05
N PHE A 23 -1.90 -0.25 -4.47
CA PHE A 23 -0.54 -0.21 -3.96
C PHE A 23 0.36 0.28 -5.09
N ASN A 24 1.06 1.39 -4.86
CA ASN A 24 2.05 1.90 -5.80
C ASN A 24 3.43 1.37 -5.45
N ARG A 25 4.25 1.09 -6.45
CA ARG A 25 5.69 0.88 -6.24
C ARG A 25 6.27 2.10 -5.53
N LEU A 26 7.28 1.88 -4.68
CA LEU A 26 7.80 2.94 -3.82
C LEU A 26 8.34 4.15 -4.61
N ASP A 27 8.84 3.93 -5.83
CA ASP A 27 9.30 5.02 -6.72
C ASP A 27 8.18 5.73 -7.49
N ALA A 28 6.93 5.35 -7.25
CA ALA A 28 5.73 5.96 -7.83
C ALA A 28 4.88 6.69 -6.77
N VAL A 29 5.42 6.88 -5.56
CA VAL A 29 4.84 7.78 -4.55
C VAL A 29 5.53 9.15 -4.55
N ASP A 30 5.14 10.03 -3.64
CA ASP A 30 5.56 11.43 -3.60
C ASP A 30 6.98 11.65 -3.06
N ASP A 31 7.44 10.79 -2.16
CA ASP A 31 8.82 10.81 -1.65
C ASP A 31 9.73 9.97 -2.57
N LEU A 32 10.34 10.63 -3.55
CA LEU A 32 11.29 9.98 -4.46
C LEU A 32 12.59 9.53 -3.77
N GLU A 33 12.91 10.08 -2.60
CA GLU A 33 14.12 9.73 -1.87
C GLU A 33 14.00 8.33 -1.26
N GLU A 34 12.82 7.98 -0.71
CA GLU A 34 12.62 6.67 -0.07
C GLU A 34 12.76 5.48 -1.02
N ALA A 35 12.47 5.69 -2.30
CA ALA A 35 12.67 4.68 -3.32
C ALA A 35 14.12 4.58 -3.81
N GLY A 36 14.87 5.67 -3.70
CA GLY A 36 16.25 5.79 -4.17
C GLY A 36 17.31 5.28 -3.20
N TYR A 37 16.96 4.92 -1.96
CA TYR A 37 17.92 4.35 -1.02
C TYR A 37 18.47 3.02 -1.52
N THR A 38 19.78 2.86 -1.39
CA THR A 38 20.49 1.67 -1.86
C THR A 38 21.11 0.91 -0.69
N SER A 39 21.18 -0.40 -0.83
CA SER A 39 21.93 -1.28 0.06
C SER A 39 22.76 -2.20 -0.80
N ASN A 40 24.09 -2.13 -0.64
CA ASN A 40 25.05 -2.86 -1.49
C ASN A 40 24.77 -2.76 -3.01
N GLY A 41 24.40 -1.56 -3.49
CA GLY A 41 24.11 -1.29 -4.91
C GLY A 41 22.71 -1.69 -5.38
N ALA A 42 21.92 -2.39 -4.57
CA ALA A 42 20.55 -2.77 -4.89
C ALA A 42 19.55 -1.67 -4.51
N GLN A 43 18.62 -1.37 -5.42
CA GLN A 43 17.51 -0.43 -5.25
C GLN A 43 16.24 -1.19 -4.83
N LEU A 44 16.22 -1.66 -3.59
CA LEU A 44 15.12 -2.50 -3.07
C LEU A 44 13.74 -1.81 -3.11
N GLY A 45 13.70 -0.48 -3.18
CA GLY A 45 12.46 0.30 -3.37
C GLY A 45 11.69 -0.07 -4.64
N LYS A 46 12.38 -0.56 -5.68
CA LYS A 46 11.75 -1.06 -6.93
C LYS A 46 10.94 -2.35 -6.76
N TYR A 47 11.08 -3.00 -5.61
CA TYR A 47 10.39 -4.26 -5.30
C TYR A 47 9.34 -4.09 -4.21
N MET A 48 9.26 -2.90 -3.61
CA MET A 48 8.32 -2.56 -2.55
C MET A 48 7.11 -1.82 -3.12
N PHE A 49 5.91 -2.26 -2.74
CA PHE A 49 4.64 -1.63 -3.10
C PHE A 49 3.92 -1.20 -1.84
N VAL A 50 3.41 0.03 -1.81
CA VAL A 50 2.81 0.63 -0.62
C VAL A 50 1.44 1.25 -0.88
N SER A 51 0.60 1.20 0.14
CA SER A 51 -0.66 1.96 0.21
C SER A 51 -0.63 2.83 1.47
N CYS A 52 -0.72 4.15 1.32
CA CYS A 52 -0.47 5.14 2.37
C CYS A 52 -1.77 5.62 3.03
N TRP A 53 -1.79 5.63 4.36
CA TRP A 53 -2.92 5.95 5.23
C TRP A 53 -2.44 6.78 6.42
N THR A 54 -3.37 7.26 7.25
CA THR A 54 -3.06 7.80 8.58
C THR A 54 -3.96 7.17 9.63
N LYS A 55 -3.44 7.07 10.87
CA LYS A 55 -4.21 6.68 12.05
C LYS A 55 -4.87 7.87 12.74
N SER A 56 -4.42 9.09 12.44
CA SER A 56 -4.91 10.29 13.11
C SER A 56 -6.39 10.49 12.78
N THR A 57 -7.24 10.68 13.79
CA THR A 57 -8.65 11.02 13.60
C THR A 57 -8.83 12.46 13.15
N GLU A 58 -7.87 13.32 13.51
CA GLU A 58 -7.85 14.73 13.16
C GLU A 58 -7.53 14.93 11.68
N GLU A 59 -8.14 15.97 11.11
CA GLU A 59 -7.96 16.28 9.70
C GLU A 59 -6.70 17.09 9.48
N ASN A 60 -5.89 16.69 8.51
CA ASN A 60 -4.65 17.37 8.17
C ASN A 60 -4.80 18.22 6.90
N ILE A 61 -4.59 19.53 7.03
CA ILE A 61 -4.70 20.51 5.93
C ILE A 61 -3.70 20.21 4.81
N ALA A 62 -2.49 19.77 5.14
CA ALA A 62 -1.49 19.43 4.12
C ALA A 62 -1.93 18.21 3.31
N LEU A 63 -2.50 17.19 3.96
CA LEU A 63 -3.01 15.99 3.29
C LEU A 63 -4.22 16.29 2.38
N TRP A 64 -5.12 17.18 2.83
CA TRP A 64 -6.19 17.70 1.98
C TRP A 64 -5.64 18.39 0.73
N SER A 65 -4.55 19.14 0.88
CA SER A 65 -3.91 19.87 -0.23
C SER A 65 -3.24 18.92 -1.23
N MET A 66 -2.46 17.97 -0.71
CA MET A 66 -1.62 17.09 -1.52
C MET A 66 -2.39 15.97 -2.22
N TYR A 67 -3.32 15.32 -1.51
CA TYR A 67 -3.91 14.06 -1.97
C TYR A 67 -5.40 14.13 -2.28
N ALA A 68 -6.08 15.18 -1.83
CA ALA A 68 -7.52 15.35 -2.01
C ALA A 68 -7.84 16.68 -2.73
N GLU A 69 -7.10 16.95 -3.81
CA GLU A 69 -7.35 18.04 -4.76
C GLU A 69 -7.63 19.39 -4.09
N LYS A 70 -6.75 19.83 -3.18
CA LYS A 70 -6.92 21.10 -2.45
C LYS A 70 -8.29 21.20 -1.74
N GLY A 71 -8.70 20.10 -1.13
CA GLY A 71 -9.96 20.00 -0.39
C GLY A 71 -11.20 19.81 -1.28
N LYS A 72 -11.06 19.56 -2.58
CA LYS A 72 -12.18 19.13 -3.44
C LYS A 72 -12.38 17.61 -3.43
N GLY A 73 -11.36 16.87 -3.04
CA GLY A 73 -11.43 15.42 -2.85
C GLY A 73 -12.10 15.03 -1.54
N ILE A 74 -11.77 13.83 -1.08
CA ILE A 74 -12.39 13.19 0.07
C ILE A 74 -11.35 12.60 1.02
N ARG A 75 -11.84 12.21 2.19
CA ARG A 75 -11.13 11.37 3.15
C ARG A 75 -12.00 10.16 3.48
N ILE A 76 -11.50 8.98 3.11
CA ILE A 76 -12.11 7.69 3.41
C ILE A 76 -11.73 7.27 4.83
N GLU A 77 -12.66 6.71 5.57
CA GLU A 77 -12.43 5.99 6.83
C GLU A 77 -12.87 4.53 6.67
N LEU A 78 -11.97 3.59 6.96
CA LEU A 78 -12.22 2.14 6.92
C LEU A 78 -11.65 1.45 8.17
N ASP A 79 -12.15 0.25 8.46
CA ASP A 79 -11.51 -0.63 9.43
C ASP A 79 -10.14 -1.09 8.93
N GLU A 80 -9.16 -1.14 9.82
CA GLU A 80 -7.81 -1.64 9.52
C GLU A 80 -7.80 -3.07 8.94
N ASP A 81 -8.72 -3.94 9.40
CA ASP A 81 -8.93 -5.28 8.84
C ASP A 81 -9.76 -5.24 7.54
N MET A 82 -9.24 -4.57 6.51
CA MET A 82 -9.97 -4.28 5.28
C MET A 82 -9.81 -5.30 4.16
N PHE A 83 -8.71 -6.06 4.12
CA PHE A 83 -8.34 -6.84 2.94
C PHE A 83 -8.98 -8.22 2.90
N TYR A 84 -9.49 -8.60 1.73
CA TYR A 84 -10.04 -9.92 1.50
C TYR A 84 -8.95 -10.99 1.58
N GLU A 85 -9.31 -12.12 2.19
CA GLU A 85 -8.43 -13.27 2.40
C GLU A 85 -8.95 -14.43 1.54
N TYR A 86 -8.05 -15.01 0.74
CA TYR A 86 -8.35 -16.13 -0.12
C TYR A 86 -8.16 -17.43 0.65
N LYS A 87 -9.01 -18.43 0.40
CA LYS A 87 -8.75 -19.78 0.90
C LYS A 87 -7.55 -20.34 0.14
N ALA A 88 -6.60 -20.93 0.86
CA ALA A 88 -5.55 -21.72 0.23
C ALA A 88 -6.22 -22.95 -0.43
N GLU A 89 -6.40 -22.91 -1.74
CA GLU A 89 -6.87 -24.07 -2.50
C GLU A 89 -5.71 -25.08 -2.64
N ASP A 90 -6.03 -26.38 -2.54
CA ASP A 90 -5.11 -27.49 -2.80
C ASP A 90 -4.74 -27.49 -4.30
N THR A 91 -3.74 -26.70 -4.66
CA THR A 91 -3.11 -26.79 -5.98
C THR A 91 -1.77 -27.51 -5.87
N GLN A 92 -1.43 -28.26 -6.92
CA GLN A 92 -0.22 -29.08 -7.08
C GLN A 92 1.11 -28.35 -6.81
N TYR A 93 1.10 -27.02 -6.88
CA TYR A 93 2.20 -26.20 -6.41
C TYR A 93 1.92 -25.93 -4.95
N VAL A 94 2.48 -26.71 -4.02
CA VAL A 94 2.94 -26.24 -2.70
C VAL A 94 3.26 -27.33 -1.66
N LYS A 95 4.50 -27.32 -1.18
CA LYS A 95 4.86 -27.62 0.22
C LYS A 95 5.09 -26.34 1.05
N VAL A 96 5.26 -25.17 0.41
CA VAL A 96 5.59 -23.88 1.05
C VAL A 96 4.35 -23.06 1.48
N VAL A 97 3.33 -22.92 0.62
CA VAL A 97 2.04 -22.25 0.92
C VAL A 97 1.07 -23.12 1.76
N LYS A 98 1.34 -24.42 2.03
CA LYS A 98 0.46 -25.29 2.84
C LYS A 98 0.48 -24.88 4.31
N GLN A 99 1.42 -23.99 4.66
CA GLN A 99 1.55 -23.34 5.96
C GLN A 99 0.99 -21.90 5.95
N MET A 100 0.54 -21.38 4.80
CA MET A 100 -0.03 -20.04 4.69
C MET A 100 -1.55 -20.12 4.88
N GLU A 101 -2.01 -19.83 6.09
CA GLU A 101 -3.44 -19.53 6.30
C GLU A 101 -3.76 -18.18 5.63
N ASN A 102 -4.77 -18.17 4.76
CA ASN A 102 -5.46 -16.95 4.31
C ASN A 102 -4.59 -15.89 3.58
N PRO A 103 -3.99 -16.20 2.41
CA PRO A 103 -3.27 -15.21 1.60
C PRO A 103 -4.16 -14.04 1.16
N LEU A 104 -3.56 -12.85 1.00
CA LEU A 104 -4.27 -11.64 0.56
C LEU A 104 -4.49 -11.54 -0.96
N MET A 105 -3.96 -12.49 -1.72
CA MET A 105 -4.09 -12.56 -3.18
C MET A 105 -4.18 -14.03 -3.64
N PRO A 106 -4.73 -14.31 -4.84
CA PRO A 106 -4.78 -15.66 -5.38
C PRO A 106 -3.37 -16.26 -5.54
N LEU A 107 -3.23 -17.58 -5.36
CA LEU A 107 -1.94 -18.26 -5.53
C LEU A 107 -1.36 -18.10 -6.95
N SER A 108 -2.23 -18.03 -7.95
CA SER A 108 -1.88 -17.76 -9.34
C SER A 108 -1.31 -16.35 -9.59
N GLU A 109 -1.50 -15.43 -8.65
CA GLU A 109 -0.92 -14.09 -8.68
C GLU A 109 0.34 -13.99 -7.80
N ILE A 110 0.45 -14.81 -6.75
CA ILE A 110 1.67 -14.88 -5.92
C ILE A 110 2.85 -15.40 -6.75
N ILE A 111 2.66 -16.51 -7.47
CA ILE A 111 3.74 -17.16 -8.24
C ILE A 111 3.39 -17.07 -9.71
N ARG A 112 4.02 -16.12 -10.41
CA ARG A 112 3.95 -16.01 -11.87
C ARG A 112 5.26 -16.49 -12.50
N ASP A 113 5.28 -16.57 -13.83
CA ASP A 113 6.47 -17.02 -14.54
C ASP A 113 7.54 -15.91 -14.67
N ASP A 114 7.17 -14.65 -14.43
CA ASP A 114 7.97 -13.44 -14.58
C ASP A 114 8.23 -12.69 -13.26
N TYR A 115 7.46 -12.97 -12.20
CA TYR A 115 7.68 -12.43 -10.85
C TYR A 115 7.07 -13.32 -9.77
N ILE A 116 7.50 -13.07 -8.52
CA ILE A 116 6.93 -13.68 -7.32
C ILE A 116 6.64 -12.60 -6.28
N PHE A 117 5.48 -12.69 -5.62
CA PHE A 117 5.23 -11.94 -4.39
C PHE A 117 5.80 -12.67 -3.18
N PHE A 118 6.55 -11.96 -2.35
CA PHE A 118 6.92 -12.48 -1.03
C PHE A 118 5.69 -12.47 -0.12
N THR A 119 5.33 -13.66 0.35
CA THR A 119 4.26 -14.04 1.28
C THR A 119 3.50 -12.85 1.91
N PRO A 120 2.38 -12.43 1.29
CA PRO A 120 1.49 -11.41 1.83
C PRO A 120 0.59 -12.05 2.88
N LEU A 121 1.15 -12.42 4.02
CA LEU A 121 0.37 -12.89 5.17
C LEU A 121 0.07 -11.73 6.12
N LYS A 122 -1.16 -11.68 6.61
CA LYS A 122 -1.56 -10.76 7.68
C LYS A 122 -0.81 -11.03 9.00
N SER A 123 -0.39 -12.28 9.23
CA SER A 123 0.39 -12.67 10.43
C SER A 123 1.78 -12.02 10.47
N SER A 124 2.31 -11.59 9.32
CA SER A 124 3.48 -10.71 9.24
C SER A 124 3.10 -9.26 9.55
N TYR A 125 2.29 -9.02 10.57
CA TYR A 125 1.63 -7.73 10.83
C TYR A 125 2.63 -6.57 10.82
N ASN A 126 3.77 -6.72 11.50
CA ASN A 126 4.83 -5.70 11.57
C ASN A 126 5.50 -5.37 10.22
N PHE A 127 5.34 -6.23 9.23
CA PHE A 127 5.79 -5.99 7.86
C PHE A 127 4.65 -5.50 6.98
N PHE A 128 3.52 -6.23 6.93
CA PHE A 128 2.42 -5.92 6.04
C PHE A 128 1.77 -4.58 6.37
N GLN A 129 1.68 -4.19 7.65
CA GLN A 129 1.18 -2.89 8.06
C GLN A 129 2.11 -2.26 9.09
N ARG A 130 2.58 -1.04 8.83
CA ARG A 130 3.53 -0.37 9.72
C ARG A 130 3.45 1.14 9.64
N ASP A 131 3.79 1.77 10.76
CA ASP A 131 3.97 3.21 10.83
C ASP A 131 5.32 3.61 10.22
N VAL A 132 5.30 4.75 9.54
CA VAL A 132 6.51 5.35 8.99
C VAL A 132 7.32 5.98 10.10
N VAL A 133 8.63 5.75 10.07
CA VAL A 133 9.58 6.31 11.03
C VAL A 133 10.30 7.48 10.38
N TYR A 134 10.12 8.67 10.94
CA TYR A 134 10.71 9.90 10.42
C TYR A 134 12.09 10.16 11.05
N VAL A 135 13.14 10.24 10.22
CA VAL A 135 14.53 10.43 10.65
C VAL A 135 15.28 11.37 9.71
N ASP A 136 16.35 12.04 10.17
CA ASP A 136 17.08 13.00 9.33
C ASP A 136 17.94 12.33 8.24
N TYR A 137 18.38 11.08 8.49
CA TYR A 137 19.22 10.31 7.57
C TYR A 137 18.64 8.91 7.33
N PRO A 138 17.58 8.77 6.50
CA PRO A 138 16.91 7.49 6.31
C PRO A 138 17.79 6.44 5.61
N ASN A 139 18.67 6.85 4.68
CA ASN A 139 19.59 5.94 3.98
C ASN A 139 20.47 5.13 4.95
N GLU A 140 20.93 5.75 6.04
CA GLU A 140 21.73 5.07 7.08
C GLU A 140 20.97 3.94 7.80
N LYS A 141 19.63 3.96 7.75
CA LYS A 141 18.76 2.92 8.32
C LYS A 141 18.47 1.80 7.34
N VAL A 142 18.70 2.01 6.05
CA VAL A 142 18.39 1.07 4.96
C VAL A 142 19.67 0.43 4.40
N LYS A 143 20.86 0.99 4.66
CA LYS A 143 22.14 0.52 4.13
C LYS A 143 22.45 -0.96 4.37
N ASP A 144 21.90 -1.53 5.45
CA ASP A 144 22.08 -2.93 5.86
C ASP A 144 20.89 -3.83 5.47
N ALA A 145 20.00 -3.36 4.57
CA ALA A 145 18.85 -4.15 4.10
C ALA A 145 19.23 -5.31 3.17
N LEU A 146 20.42 -5.29 2.58
CA LEU A 146 21.03 -6.38 1.82
C LEU A 146 22.44 -6.59 2.35
N ILE A 147 22.72 -7.71 3.00
CA ILE A 147 24.05 -8.04 3.55
C ILE A 147 24.55 -9.34 2.91
N TRP A 148 25.81 -9.33 2.49
CA TRP A 148 26.50 -10.51 1.97
C TRP A 148 27.23 -11.27 3.08
N HIS A 149 27.10 -12.58 3.03
CA HIS A 149 27.83 -13.53 3.86
C HIS A 149 28.58 -14.52 2.94
N ASN A 150 29.50 -15.30 3.49
CA ASN A 150 30.30 -16.24 2.71
C ASN A 150 29.46 -17.35 2.02
N ASP A 151 28.25 -17.57 2.50
CA ASP A 151 27.31 -18.64 2.10
C ASP A 151 26.00 -18.12 1.47
N GLY A 152 25.85 -16.81 1.26
CA GLY A 152 24.66 -16.23 0.63
C GLY A 152 24.43 -14.76 0.96
N CYS A 153 23.21 -14.29 0.83
CA CYS A 153 22.82 -12.95 1.23
C CYS A 153 21.58 -12.97 2.15
N ASN A 154 21.53 -12.02 3.08
CA ASN A 154 20.34 -11.71 3.84
C ASN A 154 19.68 -10.45 3.24
N ILE A 155 18.36 -10.51 3.02
CA ILE A 155 17.58 -9.36 2.54
C ILE A 155 16.47 -9.06 3.54
N ASP A 156 16.52 -7.88 4.15
CA ASP A 156 15.53 -7.39 5.09
C ASP A 156 14.66 -6.29 4.45
N PHE A 157 13.58 -6.70 3.81
CA PHE A 157 12.59 -5.77 3.26
C PHE A 157 11.84 -4.97 4.34
N SER A 158 11.94 -5.34 5.63
CA SER A 158 11.28 -4.58 6.71
C SER A 158 11.88 -3.19 6.92
N LEU A 159 13.10 -2.96 6.44
CA LEU A 159 13.78 -1.66 6.45
C LEU A 159 13.36 -0.76 5.27
N VAL A 160 12.95 -1.36 4.15
CA VAL A 160 12.67 -0.66 2.89
C VAL A 160 11.31 0.04 2.98
N GLY A 161 11.22 1.33 2.62
CA GLY A 161 9.98 2.10 2.72
C GLY A 161 9.44 2.26 4.15
N LYS A 162 10.28 2.03 5.17
CA LYS A 162 9.93 2.29 6.58
C LYS A 162 10.33 3.69 7.04
N TYR A 163 11.41 4.22 6.47
CA TYR A 163 12.01 5.47 6.93
C TYR A 163 11.81 6.58 5.90
N LYS A 164 11.26 7.72 6.35
CA LYS A 164 11.15 8.95 5.56
C LYS A 164 11.93 10.08 6.23
N ARG A 165 12.30 11.11 5.47
CA ARG A 165 12.90 12.31 6.07
C ARG A 165 11.93 13.03 7.00
N THR A 166 12.47 13.73 8.00
CA THR A 166 11.69 14.46 9.02
C THR A 166 10.76 15.53 8.46
N HIS A 167 11.05 16.12 7.30
CA HIS A 167 10.13 17.07 6.66
C HIS A 167 8.82 16.44 6.18
N TRP A 168 8.75 15.12 6.02
CA TRP A 168 7.50 14.40 5.72
C TRP A 168 6.69 14.04 6.96
N LYS A 169 7.16 14.37 8.17
CA LYS A 169 6.52 13.98 9.44
C LYS A 169 5.07 14.42 9.57
N PHE A 170 4.69 15.52 8.91
CA PHE A 170 3.31 16.00 8.89
C PHE A 170 2.32 14.99 8.27
N GLN A 171 2.79 13.98 7.53
CA GLN A 171 1.90 12.97 6.93
C GLN A 171 1.28 12.04 7.98
N GLU A 172 1.93 11.85 9.13
CA GLU A 172 1.52 10.89 10.17
C GLU A 172 1.15 9.53 9.56
N GLU A 173 2.03 9.04 8.69
CA GLU A 173 1.73 7.98 7.77
C GLU A 173 1.82 6.61 8.45
N THR A 174 0.79 5.80 8.25
CA THR A 174 0.84 4.35 8.37
C THR A 174 0.61 3.77 6.99
N ARG A 175 1.26 2.66 6.65
CA ARG A 175 1.15 2.09 5.31
C ARG A 175 1.01 0.59 5.34
N PHE A 176 0.35 0.08 4.31
CA PHE A 176 0.41 -1.32 3.95
C PHE A 176 1.56 -1.56 2.97
N SER A 177 2.18 -2.73 3.00
CA SER A 177 3.36 -3.04 2.20
C SER A 177 3.31 -4.44 1.59
N LEU A 178 3.70 -4.54 0.33
CA LEU A 178 3.87 -5.79 -0.42
C LEU A 178 5.26 -5.80 -1.08
N VAL A 179 5.82 -6.98 -1.27
CA VAL A 179 7.07 -7.15 -2.02
C VAL A 179 6.84 -8.07 -3.21
N ALA A 180 7.21 -7.60 -4.39
CA ALA A 180 7.27 -8.40 -5.60
C ALA A 180 8.69 -8.36 -6.15
N ILE A 181 9.22 -9.51 -6.58
CA ILE A 181 10.56 -9.60 -7.15
C ILE A 181 10.46 -10.24 -8.53
N PRO A 182 11.09 -9.67 -9.57
CA PRO A 182 11.13 -10.28 -10.88
C PRO A 182 11.82 -11.63 -10.77
N CYS A 183 11.33 -12.61 -11.52
CA CYS A 183 11.81 -13.97 -11.44
C CYS A 183 11.45 -14.70 -12.74
N ASN A 184 12.47 -15.07 -13.50
CA ASN A 184 12.29 -15.77 -14.77
C ASN A 184 12.17 -17.27 -14.53
N LYS A 185 10.97 -17.81 -14.75
CA LYS A 185 10.60 -19.22 -14.53
C LYS A 185 10.65 -19.59 -13.05
N CYS A 186 9.78 -19.01 -12.22
CA CYS A 186 9.70 -19.25 -10.77
C CYS A 186 9.34 -20.68 -10.33
N LYS A 187 9.19 -21.61 -11.29
CA LYS A 187 8.94 -23.02 -11.02
C LYS A 187 10.22 -23.88 -11.07
N SER A 188 11.40 -23.27 -11.27
CA SER A 188 12.68 -23.98 -11.29
C SER A 188 13.29 -24.19 -9.89
N ALA A 189 14.10 -25.24 -9.73
CA ALA A 189 14.80 -25.56 -8.47
C ALA A 189 15.73 -24.43 -7.96
N ASP A 190 16.29 -23.61 -8.85
CA ASP A 190 17.27 -22.56 -8.51
C ASP A 190 16.64 -21.16 -8.30
N ILE A 191 15.40 -21.10 -7.82
CA ILE A 191 14.66 -19.83 -7.68
C ILE A 191 15.40 -18.81 -6.81
N SER A 192 16.02 -19.23 -5.71
CA SER A 192 16.72 -18.34 -4.77
C SER A 192 17.89 -17.61 -5.46
N SER A 193 18.73 -18.32 -6.19
CA SER A 193 19.88 -17.73 -6.90
C SER A 193 19.44 -16.74 -7.98
N LYS A 194 18.32 -17.03 -8.67
CA LYS A 194 17.75 -16.11 -9.68
C LYS A 194 17.18 -14.84 -9.06
N ILE A 195 16.50 -14.96 -7.93
CA ILE A 195 15.97 -13.81 -7.18
C ILE A 195 17.12 -12.89 -6.76
N ILE A 196 18.18 -13.46 -6.20
CA ILE A 196 19.38 -12.71 -5.78
C ILE A 196 20.01 -12.00 -6.97
N TYR A 197 20.29 -12.72 -8.06
CA TYR A 197 20.82 -12.13 -9.29
C TYR A 197 19.97 -10.96 -9.81
N ASN A 198 18.64 -11.12 -9.79
CA ASN A 198 17.74 -10.09 -10.28
C ASN A 198 17.75 -8.82 -9.41
N ILE A 199 17.89 -8.97 -8.10
CA ILE A 199 18.00 -7.85 -7.15
C ILE A 199 19.33 -7.11 -7.34
N GLU A 200 20.44 -7.84 -7.43
CA GLU A 200 21.77 -7.28 -7.66
C GLU A 200 21.83 -6.45 -8.96
N ASN A 201 21.21 -6.98 -10.00
CA ASN A 201 21.19 -6.35 -11.32
C ASN A 201 20.04 -5.34 -11.48
N ASN A 202 19.29 -5.05 -10.41
CA ASN A 202 18.18 -4.09 -10.41
C ASN A 202 17.17 -4.33 -11.56
N ILE A 203 16.88 -5.61 -11.84
CA ILE A 203 15.94 -6.00 -12.90
C ILE A 203 14.57 -5.39 -12.60
N GLU A 204 13.94 -4.80 -13.60
CA GLU A 204 12.64 -4.13 -13.44
C GLU A 204 11.48 -5.12 -13.37
N LEU A 205 10.47 -4.79 -12.57
CA LEU A 205 9.16 -5.44 -12.64
C LEU A 205 8.37 -4.92 -13.85
N PRO A 206 7.49 -5.74 -14.45
CA PRO A 206 6.67 -5.33 -15.58
C PRO A 206 5.50 -4.42 -15.19
N PHE A 207 5.35 -4.06 -13.91
CA PHE A 207 4.27 -3.24 -13.37
C PHE A 207 4.76 -2.34 -12.23
N LYS A 208 4.04 -1.24 -12.01
CA LYS A 208 4.27 -0.28 -10.94
C LYS A 208 3.11 -0.15 -9.97
N GLU A 209 2.01 -0.84 -10.23
CA GLU A 209 0.81 -0.80 -9.41
C GLU A 209 0.28 -2.22 -9.21
N TYR A 210 -0.27 -2.47 -8.03
CA TYR A 210 -0.98 -3.71 -7.72
C TYR A 210 -2.22 -3.40 -6.88
N TYR A 211 -3.25 -4.24 -6.96
CA TYR A 211 -4.55 -3.96 -6.36
C TYR A 211 -5.00 -5.12 -5.48
N LEU A 212 -5.08 -4.90 -4.17
CA LEU A 212 -5.65 -5.89 -3.24
C LEU A 212 -7.16 -5.70 -3.12
N LYS A 213 -7.89 -6.82 -3.01
CA LYS A 213 -9.34 -6.81 -2.78
C LYS A 213 -9.68 -6.43 -1.36
N LEU A 214 -10.80 -5.74 -1.20
CA LEU A 214 -11.41 -5.37 0.08
C LEU A 214 -12.53 -6.35 0.46
N LYS A 215 -12.73 -6.54 1.75
CA LYS A 215 -13.90 -7.24 2.31
C LYS A 215 -15.15 -6.39 2.05
N GLN A 216 -16.20 -6.97 1.46
CA GLN A 216 -17.46 -6.24 1.23
C GLN A 216 -18.03 -5.63 2.51
N LYS A 217 -18.00 -6.37 3.63
CA LYS A 217 -18.47 -5.89 4.93
C LYS A 217 -17.80 -4.60 5.42
N VAL A 218 -16.56 -4.33 4.97
CA VAL A 218 -15.82 -3.12 5.34
C VAL A 218 -16.26 -1.95 4.46
N LEU A 219 -16.48 -2.19 3.17
CA LEU A 219 -17.08 -1.20 2.26
C LEU A 219 -18.52 -0.86 2.62
N ASP A 220 -19.29 -1.82 3.10
CA ASP A 220 -20.67 -1.61 3.53
C ASP A 220 -20.82 -0.58 4.65
N ASN A 221 -19.75 -0.34 5.41
CA ASN A 221 -19.75 0.60 6.54
C ASN A 221 -18.71 1.72 6.35
N ILE A 222 -18.33 2.01 5.10
CA ILE A 222 -17.40 3.09 4.76
C ILE A 222 -17.95 4.45 5.19
N ILE A 223 -17.09 5.30 5.75
CA ILE A 223 -17.41 6.71 5.96
C ILE A 223 -16.56 7.53 4.99
N VAL A 224 -17.21 8.39 4.20
CA VAL A 224 -16.57 9.30 3.27
C VAL A 224 -16.79 10.72 3.74
N ARG A 225 -15.70 11.39 4.11
CA ARG A 225 -15.72 12.79 4.51
C ARG A 225 -15.37 13.67 3.32
N LEU A 226 -16.23 14.63 3.00
CA LEU A 226 -16.03 15.63 1.96
C LEU A 226 -14.98 16.65 2.41
N GLY A 227 -14.08 17.03 1.51
CA GLY A 227 -13.18 18.15 1.73
C GLY A 227 -13.94 19.49 1.80
N CYS A 228 -13.31 20.50 2.39
CA CYS A 228 -13.93 21.80 2.63
C CYS A 228 -14.25 22.60 1.36
N SER A 229 -13.71 22.20 0.20
CA SER A 229 -13.93 22.82 -1.10
C SER A 229 -14.92 22.04 -1.98
N CYS A 230 -15.49 20.94 -1.47
CA CYS A 230 -16.52 20.18 -2.17
C CYS A 230 -17.82 21.00 -2.30
N THR A 231 -18.48 20.82 -3.43
CA THR A 231 -19.76 21.43 -3.79
C THR A 231 -20.93 20.50 -3.50
N GLU A 232 -22.16 21.01 -3.66
CA GLU A 232 -23.37 20.19 -3.59
C GLU A 232 -23.38 19.09 -4.68
N ALA A 233 -22.84 19.38 -5.86
CA ALA A 233 -22.72 18.38 -6.92
C ALA A 233 -21.80 17.23 -6.51
N ASP A 234 -20.69 17.53 -5.83
CA ASP A 234 -19.76 16.52 -5.31
C ASP A 234 -20.45 15.65 -4.26
N TYR A 235 -21.24 16.25 -3.36
CA TYR A 235 -22.06 15.52 -2.38
C TYR A 235 -23.00 14.52 -3.08
N ILE A 236 -23.78 14.98 -4.07
CA ILE A 236 -24.74 14.14 -4.80
C ILE A 236 -24.05 12.96 -5.49
N ILE A 237 -22.89 13.20 -6.10
CA ILE A 237 -22.09 12.15 -6.76
C ILE A 237 -21.67 11.09 -5.73
N ILE A 238 -21.11 11.51 -4.60
CA ILE A 238 -20.63 10.60 -3.56
C ILE A 238 -21.78 9.83 -2.92
N GLU A 239 -22.88 10.50 -2.58
CA GLU A 239 -24.07 9.86 -2.03
C GLU A 239 -24.62 8.80 -3.00
N THR A 240 -24.66 9.11 -4.30
CA THR A 240 -25.07 8.15 -5.33
C THR A 240 -24.13 6.95 -5.42
N LEU A 241 -22.80 7.17 -5.33
CA LEU A 241 -21.83 6.07 -5.33
C LEU A 241 -22.00 5.18 -4.10
N LEU A 242 -22.18 5.76 -2.92
CA LEU A 242 -22.35 5.00 -1.67
C LEU A 242 -23.65 4.18 -1.71
N ASN A 243 -24.76 4.78 -2.12
CA ASN A 243 -26.04 4.07 -2.26
C ASN A 243 -25.98 2.90 -3.25
N LYS A 244 -25.12 3.00 -4.27
CA LYS A 244 -24.96 1.95 -5.29
C LYS A 244 -24.09 0.78 -4.85
N TYR A 245 -23.03 1.04 -4.09
CA TYR A 245 -21.97 0.06 -3.84
C TYR A 245 -21.85 -0.40 -2.38
N THR A 246 -22.63 0.19 -1.46
CA THR A 246 -22.54 -0.05 -0.02
C THR A 246 -23.94 -0.24 0.58
N ASN A 247 -24.03 -0.89 1.73
CA ASN A 247 -25.29 -1.06 2.45
C ASN A 247 -25.58 0.07 3.45
N ASN A 248 -24.54 0.53 4.18
CA ASN A 248 -24.64 1.51 5.26
C ASN A 248 -23.57 2.61 5.14
N GLY A 249 -23.02 2.82 3.93
CA GLY A 249 -22.01 3.85 3.70
C GLY A 249 -22.55 5.24 4.03
N LYS A 250 -21.72 6.09 4.64
CA LYS A 250 -22.11 7.44 5.06
C LYS A 250 -21.24 8.49 4.41
N VAL A 251 -21.87 9.61 4.06
CA VAL A 251 -21.18 10.84 3.67
C VAL A 251 -21.25 11.84 4.81
N GLU A 252 -20.13 12.48 5.11
CA GLU A 252 -20.02 13.51 6.14
C GLU A 252 -19.28 14.74 5.61
N LYS A 253 -19.47 15.90 6.25
CA LYS A 253 -18.69 17.10 5.95
C LYS A 253 -17.39 17.12 6.75
N SER A 254 -16.35 17.74 6.19
CA SER A 254 -15.13 18.07 6.95
C SER A 254 -15.47 18.85 8.22
N LYS A 255 -14.79 18.54 9.33
CA LYS A 255 -14.82 19.35 10.56
C LYS A 255 -14.23 20.74 10.34
N LEU A 256 -13.48 20.93 9.26
CA LEU A 256 -12.88 22.20 8.84
C LEU A 256 -13.79 22.99 7.87
N ALA A 257 -14.96 22.45 7.52
CA ALA A 257 -15.89 23.13 6.63
C ALA A 257 -16.34 24.46 7.25
N GLY A 258 -16.23 25.55 6.48
CA GLY A 258 -16.57 26.90 6.92
C GLY A 258 -15.53 27.58 7.84
N THR A 259 -14.51 26.86 8.31
CA THR A 259 -13.44 27.44 9.14
C THR A 259 -12.18 27.77 8.34
N ILE A 260 -11.98 27.09 7.21
CA ILE A 260 -10.83 27.33 6.31
C ILE A 260 -11.29 27.49 4.87
N LYS A 261 -10.46 28.14 4.06
CA LYS A 261 -10.57 28.18 2.60
C LYS A 261 -9.25 27.75 2.00
N MET A 262 -9.26 26.60 1.32
CA MET A 262 -8.10 26.10 0.59
C MET A 262 -7.82 27.01 -0.62
N LYS A 263 -6.55 27.34 -0.86
CA LYS A 263 -6.09 28.17 -1.98
C LYS A 263 -5.27 27.34 -2.97
#